data_AF-A0A7K5D1X5-F1
#
_entry.id   AF-A0A7K5D1X5-F1
#
_cell.length_a   1.000
_cell.length_b   1.000
_cell.length_c   1.000
_cell.angle_alpha   90.00
_cell.angle_beta   90.00
_cell.angle_gamma   90.00
#
_symmetry.space_group_name_H-M   'P 1'
#
loop_
_entity.id
_entity.type
_entity.pdbx_description
1 polymer ?
#
loop_
_entity_poly.entity_id
_entity_poly.type
_entity_poly.pdbx_seq_one_letter_code
_entity_poly.pdbx_strand_id
1 'polypeptide(L)'
;KYIKSFIRETWLKRYGSSPSEDMITLMWSFIVAVYSIGGLLGSSSAGYLAVRFGRKKAMLFANVPALLSAALMGLSRLCGSFEMIIAGRLSAGVCGGLALNIHLMYAGECAPRERRGLIAMTASTAVAFGKFVGFALGLREVLGVEALWPLLMAANAVPALIQLLTLPFFPDSPRYLLIDKKDKEGCI
;
A
#
# COMPACT_ATOMS: atom_id res chain seq x y z
N LYS A 1 -15.77 -13.55 -3.10
CA LYS A 1 -17.24 -13.79 -3.20
C LYS A 1 -18.01 -12.54 -2.76
N TYR A 2 -17.78 -12.03 -1.56
CA TYR A 2 -18.47 -10.82 -1.04
C TYR A 2 -18.35 -9.57 -1.94
N ILE A 3 -17.16 -9.23 -2.43
CA ILE A 3 -16.98 -8.06 -3.31
C ILE A 3 -17.72 -8.24 -4.65
N LYS A 4 -17.78 -9.46 -5.20
CA LYS A 4 -18.56 -9.74 -6.41
C LYS A 4 -20.08 -9.59 -6.15
N SER A 5 -20.56 -10.00 -4.98
CA SER A 5 -21.96 -9.76 -4.56
C SER A 5 -22.26 -8.27 -4.45
N PHE A 6 -21.36 -7.51 -3.81
CA PHE A 6 -21.49 -6.06 -3.68
C PHE A 6 -21.53 -5.35 -5.03
N ILE A 7 -20.71 -5.75 -6.01
CA ILE A 7 -20.76 -5.22 -7.37
C ILE A 7 -22.12 -5.51 -8.01
N ARG A 8 -22.63 -6.74 -7.88
CA ARG A 8 -23.94 -7.15 -8.41
C ARG A 8 -25.08 -6.33 -7.79
N GLU A 9 -25.11 -6.19 -6.46
CA GLU A 9 -26.13 -5.42 -5.73
C GLU A 9 -26.09 -3.93 -6.10
N THR A 10 -24.89 -3.34 -6.19
CA THR A 10 -24.71 -1.94 -6.56
C THR A 10 -25.17 -1.69 -7.99
N TRP A 11 -24.86 -2.59 -8.91
CA TRP A 11 -25.27 -2.50 -10.31
C TRP A 11 -26.79 -2.61 -10.45
N LEU A 12 -27.40 -3.58 -9.77
CA LEU A 12 -28.85 -3.76 -9.75
C LEU A 12 -29.56 -2.49 -9.25
N LYS A 13 -29.05 -1.87 -8.18
CA LYS A 13 -29.61 -0.61 -7.64
C LYS A 13 -29.50 0.57 -8.60
N ARG A 14 -28.44 0.65 -9.41
CA ARG A 14 -28.21 1.78 -10.33
C ARG A 14 -28.90 1.63 -11.68
N TYR A 15 -28.89 0.42 -12.25
CA TYR A 15 -29.30 0.18 -13.63
C TYR A 15 -30.56 -0.69 -13.76
N GLY A 16 -31.13 -1.17 -12.65
CA GLY A 16 -32.35 -1.98 -12.64
C GLY A 16 -32.22 -3.36 -13.29
N SER A 17 -31.03 -3.73 -13.77
CA SER A 17 -30.71 -5.00 -14.44
C SER A 17 -29.58 -5.70 -13.71
N SER A 18 -29.61 -7.04 -13.66
CA SER A 18 -28.47 -7.79 -13.14
C SER A 18 -27.39 -7.87 -14.23
N PRO A 19 -26.14 -7.49 -13.94
CA PRO A 19 -25.05 -7.66 -14.90
C PRO A 19 -24.79 -9.15 -15.14
N SER A 20 -24.27 -9.49 -16.33
CA SER A 20 -23.85 -10.85 -16.66
C SER A 20 -22.69 -11.32 -15.78
N GLU A 21 -22.58 -12.62 -15.54
CA GLU A 21 -21.47 -13.19 -14.74
C GLU A 21 -20.10 -12.92 -15.36
N ASP A 22 -20.03 -12.85 -16.69
CA ASP A 22 -18.81 -12.48 -17.43
C ASP A 22 -18.39 -11.05 -17.12
N MET A 23 -19.35 -10.11 -17.10
CA MET A 23 -19.09 -8.71 -16.77
C MET A 23 -18.61 -8.56 -15.32
N ILE A 24 -19.24 -9.25 -14.37
CA ILE A 24 -18.81 -9.25 -12.96
C ILE A 24 -17.38 -9.79 -12.82
N THR A 25 -17.05 -10.85 -13.57
CA THR A 25 -15.72 -11.45 -13.54
C THR A 25 -14.68 -10.53 -14.18
N LEU A 26 -15.01 -9.87 -15.30
CA LEU A 26 -14.15 -8.87 -15.94
C LEU A 26 -13.88 -7.69 -15.00
N MET A 27 -14.90 -7.13 -14.37
CA MET A 27 -14.75 -6.05 -13.39
C MET A 27 -13.89 -6.46 -12.20
N TRP A 28 -14.10 -7.67 -11.67
CA TRP A 28 -13.27 -8.20 -10.59
C TRP A 28 -11.81 -8.34 -11.00
N SER A 29 -11.54 -8.92 -12.18
CA SER A 29 -10.19 -9.04 -12.73
C SER A 29 -9.54 -7.68 -12.92
N PHE A 30 -10.29 -6.68 -13.39
CA PHE A 30 -9.82 -5.31 -13.53
C PHE A 30 -9.45 -4.67 -12.19
N ILE A 31 -10.29 -4.82 -11.16
CA ILE A 31 -10.01 -4.34 -9.79
C ILE A 31 -8.70 -4.93 -9.26
N VAL A 32 -8.45 -6.22 -9.52
CA VAL A 32 -7.22 -6.89 -9.10
C VAL A 32 -6.02 -6.40 -9.91
N ALA A 33 -6.15 -6.25 -11.23
CA ALA A 33 -5.08 -5.83 -12.13
C ALA A 33 -4.63 -4.37 -11.91
N VAL A 34 -5.56 -3.48 -11.57
CA VAL A 34 -5.28 -2.06 -11.29
C VAL A 34 -4.27 -1.87 -10.16
N TYR A 35 -4.22 -2.78 -9.20
CA TYR A 35 -3.20 -2.76 -8.14
C TYR A 35 -1.78 -2.83 -8.72
N SER A 36 -1.55 -3.70 -9.70
CA SER A 36 -0.24 -3.84 -10.36
C SER A 36 0.13 -2.59 -11.16
N ILE A 37 -0.85 -1.95 -11.80
CA ILE A 37 -0.64 -0.66 -12.51
C ILE A 37 -0.21 0.41 -11.50
N GLY A 38 -0.88 0.50 -10.36
CA GLY A 38 -0.48 1.40 -9.27
C GLY A 38 0.94 1.11 -8.77
N GLY A 39 1.28 -0.17 -8.60
CA GLY A 39 2.62 -0.60 -8.20
C GLY A 39 3.72 -0.18 -9.18
N LEU A 40 3.45 -0.27 -10.48
CA LEU A 40 4.36 0.21 -11.52
C LEU A 40 4.59 1.72 -11.40
N LEU A 41 3.51 2.50 -11.33
CA LEU A 41 3.58 3.96 -11.20
C LEU A 41 4.30 4.40 -9.92
N GLY A 42 4.04 3.72 -8.81
CA GLY A 42 4.73 3.95 -7.54
C GLY A 42 6.22 3.62 -7.63
N SER A 43 6.58 2.50 -8.27
CA SER A 43 7.98 2.09 -8.41
C SER A 43 8.77 3.05 -9.32
N SER A 44 8.19 3.48 -10.44
CA SER A 44 8.82 4.43 -11.36
C SER A 44 9.06 5.80 -10.72
N SER A 45 8.16 6.26 -9.85
CA SER A 45 8.29 7.55 -9.15
C SER A 45 9.13 7.50 -7.88
N ALA A 46 9.39 6.31 -7.32
CA ALA A 46 10.13 6.12 -6.07
C ALA A 46 11.54 6.72 -6.11
N GLY A 47 12.29 6.48 -7.19
CA GLY A 47 13.66 6.99 -7.34
C GLY A 47 13.70 8.52 -7.35
N TYR A 48 12.80 9.15 -8.11
CA TYR A 48 12.68 10.60 -8.20
C TYR A 48 12.33 11.23 -6.84
N LEU A 49 11.33 10.66 -6.15
CA LEU A 49 10.90 11.14 -4.83
C LEU A 49 11.99 10.98 -3.76
N ALA A 50 12.71 9.86 -3.78
CA ALA A 50 13.78 9.57 -2.83
C ALA A 50 14.98 10.53 -2.97
N VAL A 51 15.32 10.94 -4.20
CA VAL A 51 16.38 11.93 -4.46
C VAL A 51 15.90 13.34 -4.10
N ARG A 52 14.70 13.74 -4.54
CA ARG A 52 14.21 15.12 -4.36
C ARG A 52 13.88 15.46 -2.92
N PHE A 53 13.20 14.57 -2.19
CA PHE A 53 12.71 14.85 -0.84
C PHE A 53 13.54 14.19 0.26
N GLY A 54 14.45 13.29 -0.10
CA GLY A 54 15.13 12.41 0.85
C GLY A 54 14.30 11.19 1.20
N ARG A 55 14.97 10.14 1.69
CA ARG A 55 14.37 8.80 1.84
C ARG A 55 13.29 8.78 2.94
N LYS A 56 13.54 9.44 4.07
CA LYS A 56 12.59 9.54 5.19
C LYS A 56 11.32 10.30 4.80
N LYS A 57 11.46 11.49 4.20
CA LYS A 57 10.29 12.27 3.76
C LYS A 57 9.54 11.56 2.63
N ALA A 58 10.24 10.92 1.70
CA ALA A 58 9.60 10.12 0.65
C ALA A 58 8.78 8.95 1.22
N MET A 59 9.23 8.30 2.30
CA MET A 59 8.42 7.33 3.03
C MET A 59 7.18 7.95 3.68
N LEU A 60 7.29 9.14 4.27
CA LEU A 60 6.12 9.85 4.81
C LEU A 60 5.11 10.19 3.70
N PHE A 61 5.58 10.63 2.53
CA PHE A 61 4.71 10.85 1.37
C PHE A 61 4.04 9.58 0.88
N ALA A 62 4.69 8.42 1.00
CA ALA A 62 4.10 7.12 0.65
C ALA A 62 2.93 6.72 1.58
N ASN A 63 2.83 7.28 2.78
CA ASN A 63 1.66 7.05 3.66
C ASN A 63 0.39 7.76 3.16
N VAL A 64 0.51 8.84 2.38
CA VAL A 64 -0.66 9.56 1.83
C VAL A 64 -1.52 8.65 0.94
N PRO A 65 -0.98 7.97 -0.09
CA PRO A 65 -1.77 7.03 -0.87
C PRO A 65 -2.25 5.81 -0.07
N ALA A 66 -1.56 5.44 1.02
CA ALA A 66 -2.01 4.38 1.94
C ALA A 66 -3.30 4.77 2.67
N LEU A 67 -3.33 5.97 3.26
CA LEU A 67 -4.50 6.50 3.96
C LEU A 67 -5.66 6.76 3.00
N LEU A 68 -5.36 7.29 1.80
CA LEU A 68 -6.35 7.47 0.75
C LEU A 68 -6.97 6.13 0.33
N SER A 69 -6.15 5.10 0.16
CA SER A 69 -6.62 3.75 -0.11
C SER A 69 -7.56 3.24 0.98
N ALA A 70 -7.15 3.36 2.24
CA ALA A 70 -7.95 2.93 3.39
C ALA A 70 -9.30 3.65 3.46
N ALA A 71 -9.30 4.98 3.25
CA ALA A 71 -10.51 5.79 3.26
C ALA A 71 -11.45 5.40 2.11
N LEU A 72 -10.93 5.30 0.88
CA LEU A 72 -11.74 4.94 -0.30
C LEU A 72 -12.33 3.53 -0.18
N MET A 73 -11.53 2.56 0.27
CA MET A 73 -12.00 1.17 0.39
C MET A 73 -12.92 0.99 1.60
N GLY A 74 -12.66 1.68 2.72
CA GLY A 74 -13.51 1.64 3.92
C GLY A 74 -14.88 2.30 3.70
N LEU A 75 -14.92 3.44 3.00
CA LEU A 75 -16.16 4.17 2.70
C LEU A 75 -16.95 3.60 1.52
N SER A 76 -16.36 2.71 0.72
CA SER A 76 -16.98 2.14 -0.49
C SER A 76 -18.37 1.53 -0.24
N ARG A 77 -18.57 0.88 0.92
CA ARG A 77 -19.85 0.29 1.29
C ARG A 77 -20.90 1.33 1.66
N LEU A 78 -20.51 2.41 2.33
CA LEU A 78 -21.42 3.50 2.70
C LEU A 78 -21.90 4.27 1.48
N CYS A 79 -21.01 4.50 0.51
CA CYS A 79 -21.32 5.23 -0.72
C CYS A 79 -21.94 4.36 -1.81
N GLY A 80 -21.97 3.02 -1.66
CA GLY A 80 -22.51 2.12 -2.69
C GLY A 80 -21.78 2.30 -4.04
N SER A 81 -20.45 2.37 -4.02
CA SER A 81 -19.63 2.62 -5.21
C SER A 81 -18.49 1.62 -5.32
N PHE A 82 -18.48 0.87 -6.42
CA PHE A 82 -17.38 -0.03 -6.75
C PHE A 82 -16.19 0.74 -7.37
N GLU A 83 -16.42 1.94 -7.89
CA GLU A 83 -15.38 2.83 -8.42
C GLU A 83 -14.40 3.27 -7.32
N MET A 84 -14.90 3.48 -6.09
CA MET A 84 -14.05 3.74 -4.93
C MET A 84 -13.11 2.56 -4.61
N ILE A 85 -13.54 1.32 -4.87
CA ILE A 85 -12.69 0.14 -4.69
C ILE A 85 -11.57 0.14 -5.74
N ILE A 86 -11.89 0.49 -7.00
CA ILE A 86 -10.90 0.59 -8.08
C ILE A 86 -9.86 1.68 -7.73
N ALA A 87 -10.32 2.88 -7.38
CA ALA A 87 -9.44 3.98 -6.99
C ALA A 87 -8.59 3.62 -5.76
N GLY A 88 -9.20 3.00 -4.74
CA GLY A 88 -8.50 2.55 -3.54
C GLY A 88 -7.44 1.48 -3.83
N ARG A 89 -7.69 0.57 -4.78
CA ARG A 89 -6.70 -0.43 -5.24
C ARG A 89 -5.54 0.19 -5.99
N LEU A 90 -5.81 1.19 -6.83
CA LEU A 90 -4.77 1.94 -7.52
C LEU A 90 -3.86 2.64 -6.50
N SER A 91 -4.46 3.37 -5.53
CA SER A 91 -3.72 4.05 -4.46
C SER A 91 -2.93 3.07 -3.58
N ALA A 92 -3.50 1.90 -3.23
CA ALA A 92 -2.77 0.85 -2.51
C ALA A 92 -1.55 0.36 -3.30
N GLY A 93 -1.71 0.17 -4.62
CA GLY A 93 -0.62 -0.23 -5.50
C GLY A 93 0.50 0.81 -5.51
N VAL A 94 0.15 2.09 -5.68
CA VAL A 94 1.10 3.21 -5.66
C VAL A 94 1.87 3.26 -4.34
N CYS A 95 1.17 3.14 -3.21
CA CYS A 95 1.80 3.06 -1.89
C CYS A 95 2.76 1.87 -1.81
N GLY A 96 2.34 0.67 -2.21
CA GLY A 96 3.16 -0.53 -2.15
C GLY A 96 4.43 -0.42 -2.99
N GLY A 97 4.32 0.14 -4.20
CA GLY A 97 5.45 0.39 -5.09
C GLY A 97 6.43 1.42 -4.51
N LEU A 98 5.93 2.54 -3.99
CA LEU A 98 6.77 3.56 -3.35
C LEU A 98 7.47 3.02 -2.11
N ALA A 99 6.71 2.45 -1.17
CA ALA A 99 7.20 2.03 0.13
C ALA A 99 8.30 0.97 0.00
N LEU A 100 8.09 -0.06 -0.84
CA LEU A 100 9.07 -1.14 -1.01
C LEU A 100 10.40 -0.63 -1.59
N ASN A 101 10.35 0.17 -2.65
CA ASN A 101 11.55 0.68 -3.31
C ASN A 101 12.32 1.65 -2.40
N ILE A 102 11.63 2.59 -1.76
CA ILE A 102 12.27 3.55 -0.85
C ILE A 102 12.84 2.81 0.38
N HIS A 103 12.17 1.78 0.88
CA HIS A 103 12.67 0.96 1.99
C HIS A 103 13.94 0.20 1.63
N LEU A 104 13.99 -0.45 0.47
CA LEU A 104 15.22 -1.12 0.00
C LEU A 104 16.37 -0.13 -0.20
N MET A 105 16.09 1.08 -0.70
CA MET A 105 17.10 2.14 -0.81
C MET A 105 17.61 2.58 0.57
N TYR A 106 16.70 2.89 1.50
CA TYR A 106 17.06 3.32 2.86
C TYR A 106 17.86 2.25 3.61
N ALA A 107 17.37 1.01 3.57
CA ALA A 107 18.02 -0.13 4.20
C ALA A 107 19.40 -0.41 3.59
N GLY A 108 19.54 -0.28 2.26
CA GLY A 108 20.82 -0.42 1.56
C GLY A 108 21.82 0.71 1.81
N GLU A 109 21.35 1.91 2.15
CA GLU A 109 22.20 3.06 2.49
C GLU A 109 22.65 3.03 3.97
N CYS A 110 21.84 2.46 4.86
CA CYS A 110 22.19 2.30 6.28
C CYS A 110 23.01 1.03 6.55
N ALA A 111 22.97 0.05 5.66
CA ALA A 111 23.62 -1.24 5.85
C ALA A 111 25.16 -1.18 5.72
N PRO A 112 25.92 -1.80 6.63
CA PRO A 112 27.34 -2.03 6.43
C PRO A 112 27.57 -2.98 5.25
N ARG A 113 28.68 -2.77 4.51
CA ARG A 113 28.96 -3.39 3.21
C ARG A 113 28.88 -4.93 3.24
N GLU A 114 29.26 -5.53 4.35
CA GLU A 114 29.28 -6.99 4.57
C GLU A 114 27.90 -7.60 4.86
N ARG A 115 26.95 -6.83 5.44
CA ARG A 115 25.63 -7.33 5.87
C ARG A 115 24.46 -6.80 5.05
N ARG A 116 24.73 -6.08 3.95
CA ARG A 116 23.69 -5.50 3.09
C ARG A 116 22.71 -6.54 2.55
N GLY A 117 23.19 -7.75 2.23
CA GLY A 117 22.34 -8.86 1.81
C GLY A 117 21.35 -9.28 2.91
N LEU A 118 21.81 -9.40 4.15
CA LEU A 118 20.99 -9.80 5.30
C LEU A 118 19.89 -8.77 5.60
N ILE A 119 20.21 -7.48 5.48
CA ILE A 119 19.25 -6.39 5.64
C ILE A 119 18.20 -6.41 4.53
N ALA A 120 18.59 -6.65 3.27
CA ALA A 120 17.62 -6.81 2.18
C ALA A 120 16.67 -8.02 2.41
N MET A 121 17.17 -9.11 2.99
CA MET A 121 16.35 -10.27 3.35
C MET A 121 15.31 -9.92 4.43
N THR A 122 15.63 -9.10 5.42
CA THR A 122 14.64 -8.70 6.43
C THR A 122 13.43 -7.98 5.84
N ALA A 123 13.64 -7.17 4.80
CA ALA A 123 12.55 -6.50 4.10
C ALA A 123 11.65 -7.49 3.35
N SER A 124 12.22 -8.47 2.65
CA SER A 124 11.43 -9.49 1.94
C SER A 124 10.69 -10.42 2.92
N THR A 125 11.31 -10.78 4.06
CA THR A 125 10.65 -11.52 5.14
C THR A 125 9.49 -10.73 5.72
N ALA A 126 9.64 -9.43 5.97
CA ALA A 126 8.57 -8.57 6.47
C ALA A 126 7.38 -8.50 5.48
N VAL A 127 7.65 -8.42 4.17
CA VAL A 127 6.60 -8.49 3.14
C VAL A 127 5.88 -9.84 3.16
N ALA A 128 6.61 -10.94 3.27
CA ALA A 128 6.02 -12.28 3.35
C ALA A 128 5.14 -12.43 4.60
N PHE A 129 5.63 -11.95 5.75
CA PHE A 129 4.87 -11.93 7.00
C PHE A 129 3.62 -11.06 6.90
N GLY A 130 3.71 -9.87 6.29
CA GLY A 130 2.56 -9.01 6.04
C GLY A 130 1.48 -9.68 5.17
N LYS A 131 1.90 -10.42 4.12
CA LYS A 131 0.97 -11.24 3.32
C LYS A 131 0.32 -12.35 4.14
N PHE A 132 1.09 -13.02 4.98
CA PHE A 132 0.59 -14.06 5.88
C PHE A 132 -0.47 -13.51 6.85
N VAL A 133 -0.18 -12.38 7.52
CA VAL A 133 -1.15 -11.69 8.38
C VAL A 133 -2.38 -11.26 7.59
N GLY A 134 -2.20 -10.73 6.38
CA GLY A 134 -3.31 -10.37 5.49
C GLY A 134 -4.23 -11.54 5.16
N PHE A 135 -3.66 -12.73 4.88
CA PHE A 135 -4.44 -13.94 4.68
C PHE A 135 -5.11 -14.43 5.97
N ALA A 136 -4.43 -14.34 7.12
CA ALA A 136 -4.99 -14.70 8.41
C ALA A 136 -6.19 -13.81 8.78
N LEU A 137 -6.08 -12.49 8.58
CA LEU A 137 -7.20 -11.56 8.77
C LEU A 137 -8.34 -11.82 7.77
N GLY A 138 -8.01 -12.26 6.56
CA GLY A 138 -8.98 -12.64 5.53
C GLY A 138 -9.76 -13.93 5.79
N LEU A 139 -9.45 -14.68 6.87
CA LEU A 139 -10.22 -15.85 7.28
C LEU A 139 -11.66 -15.46 7.63
N ARG A 140 -12.59 -16.35 7.28
CA ARG A 140 -14.03 -16.16 7.51
C ARG A 140 -14.37 -15.98 8.99
N GLU A 141 -13.59 -16.60 9.88
CA GLU A 141 -13.73 -16.52 11.34
C GLU A 141 -13.24 -15.20 11.96
N VAL A 142 -12.52 -14.36 11.19
CA VAL A 142 -11.89 -13.13 11.70
C VAL A 142 -12.56 -11.89 11.10
N LEU A 143 -12.15 -11.49 9.88
CA LEU A 143 -12.69 -10.32 9.18
C LEU A 143 -13.26 -10.67 7.80
N GLY A 144 -13.20 -11.94 7.38
CA GLY A 144 -13.79 -12.46 6.14
C GLY A 144 -15.31 -12.61 6.18
N VAL A 145 -16.00 -11.79 6.96
CA VAL A 145 -17.46 -11.74 7.08
C VAL A 145 -18.00 -10.63 6.17
N GLU A 146 -19.20 -10.83 5.62
CA GLU A 146 -19.87 -9.88 4.71
C GLU A 146 -20.02 -8.46 5.30
N ALA A 147 -20.08 -8.34 6.63
CA ALA A 147 -20.15 -7.04 7.28
C ALA A 147 -18.80 -6.30 7.34
N LEU A 148 -17.69 -7.04 7.42
CA LEU A 148 -16.37 -6.53 7.83
C LEU A 148 -15.34 -6.48 6.69
N TRP A 149 -15.69 -6.91 5.47
CA TRP A 149 -14.78 -6.85 4.32
C TRP A 149 -14.24 -5.43 4.00
N PRO A 150 -14.98 -4.31 4.19
CA PRO A 150 -14.40 -2.98 3.98
C PRO A 150 -13.37 -2.63 5.06
N LEU A 151 -13.58 -3.11 6.30
CA LEU A 151 -12.65 -2.94 7.40
C LEU A 151 -11.37 -3.74 7.16
N LEU A 152 -11.49 -4.96 6.62
CA LEU A 152 -10.34 -5.76 6.19
C LEU A 152 -9.50 -5.03 5.13
N MET A 153 -10.15 -4.33 4.20
CA MET A 153 -9.44 -3.56 3.17
C MET A 153 -8.82 -2.27 3.74
N ALA A 154 -9.48 -1.63 4.72
CA ALA A 154 -8.96 -0.46 5.43
C ALA A 154 -7.92 -0.80 6.49
N ALA A 155 -7.70 -2.09 6.80
CA ALA A 155 -6.71 -2.53 7.79
C ALA A 155 -5.27 -2.12 7.42
N ASN A 156 -4.99 -1.81 6.16
CA ASN A 156 -3.72 -1.24 5.72
C ASN A 156 -3.41 0.15 6.35
N ALA A 157 -4.41 0.86 6.88
CA ALA A 157 -4.21 2.08 7.63
C ALA A 157 -3.42 1.86 8.92
N VAL A 158 -3.58 0.71 9.58
CA VAL A 158 -2.91 0.40 10.85
C VAL A 158 -1.38 0.42 10.70
N PRO A 159 -0.75 -0.36 9.80
CA PRO A 159 0.69 -0.28 9.60
C PRO A 159 1.13 1.09 9.06
N ALA A 160 0.32 1.77 8.25
CA ALA A 160 0.62 3.12 7.77
C ALA A 160 0.69 4.15 8.92
N LEU A 161 -0.24 4.07 9.88
CA LEU A 161 -0.25 4.93 11.08
C LEU A 161 0.92 4.61 12.01
N ILE A 162 1.20 3.33 12.25
CA ILE A 162 2.37 2.92 13.04
C ILE A 162 3.65 3.45 12.38
N GLN A 163 3.75 3.34 11.05
CA GLN A 163 4.87 3.88 10.30
C GLN A 163 4.94 5.40 10.42
N LEU A 164 3.81 6.12 10.34
CA LEU A 164 3.77 7.58 10.49
C LEU A 164 4.24 8.05 11.88
N LEU A 165 3.91 7.30 12.93
CA LEU A 165 4.31 7.60 14.31
C LEU A 165 5.77 7.24 14.60
N THR A 166 6.27 6.14 14.01
CA THR A 166 7.62 5.64 14.27
C THR A 166 8.68 6.34 13.41
N LEU A 167 8.37 6.70 12.16
CA LEU A 167 9.36 7.29 11.24
C LEU A 167 10.05 8.56 11.77
N PRO A 168 9.34 9.50 12.44
CA PRO A 168 9.96 10.72 12.97
C PRO A 168 11.16 10.45 13.89
N PHE A 169 11.12 9.34 14.65
CA PHE A 169 12.18 8.94 15.57
C PHE A 169 13.40 8.30 14.90
N PHE A 170 13.30 7.87 13.64
CA PHE A 170 14.42 7.28 12.92
C PHE A 170 15.36 8.36 12.35
N PRO A 171 16.69 8.16 12.39
CA PRO A 171 17.64 9.08 11.79
C PRO A 171 17.45 9.14 10.27
N ASP A 172 17.84 10.27 9.66
CA ASP A 172 17.88 10.37 8.20
C ASP A 172 19.01 9.49 7.63
N SER A 173 18.86 9.06 6.37
CA SER A 173 19.90 8.24 5.71
C SER A 173 21.25 9.00 5.72
N PRO A 174 22.34 8.41 6.25
CA PRO A 174 23.65 9.06 6.33
C PRO A 174 24.15 9.51 4.96
N ARG A 175 23.85 8.73 3.91
CA ARG A 175 24.20 9.05 2.52
C ARG A 175 23.44 10.26 2.00
N TYR A 176 22.16 10.40 2.36
CA TYR A 176 21.37 11.58 2.00
C TYR A 176 21.90 12.84 2.68
N LEU A 177 22.27 12.74 3.96
CA LEU A 177 22.87 13.85 4.71
C LEU A 177 24.21 14.29 4.12
N LEU A 178 25.08 13.33 3.77
CA LEU A 178 26.42 13.62 3.21
C LEU A 178 26.40 14.10 1.76
N ILE A 179 25.64 13.45 0.87
CA ILE A 179 25.71 13.70 -0.58
C ILE A 179 24.70 14.77 -1.00
N ASP A 180 23.45 14.63 -0.60
CA ASP A 180 22.35 15.50 -1.07
C ASP A 180 22.22 16.77 -0.20
N LYS A 181 22.47 16.66 1.12
CA LYS A 181 22.34 17.79 2.06
C LYS A 181 23.67 18.47 2.43
N LYS A 182 24.83 17.85 2.09
CA LYS A 182 26.20 18.29 2.44
C LYS A 182 26.42 18.58 3.94
N ASP A 183 25.65 17.93 4.80
CA ASP A 183 25.61 18.18 6.23
C ASP A 183 26.41 17.07 6.94
N LYS A 184 27.68 17.36 7.27
CA LYS A 184 28.61 16.39 7.87
C LYS A 184 28.33 16.16 9.36
N GLU A 185 27.68 17.09 10.06
CA GLU A 185 27.48 17.02 11.52
C GLU A 185 26.35 16.05 11.91
N GLY A 186 25.38 15.80 11.02
CA GLY A 186 24.33 14.80 11.23
C GLY A 186 24.75 13.34 10.97
N CYS A 187 26.03 13.09 10.62
CA CYS A 187 26.57 11.75 10.34
C CYS A 187 27.29 11.10 11.52
N ILE A 188 27.26 11.71 12.71
CA ILE A 188 27.89 11.20 13.93
C ILE A 188 26.95 10.23 14.64
#